data_AF-A0A243SDW3-F1
#
_entry.id   AF-A0A243SDW3-F1
#
_cell.length_a   1.000
_cell.length_b   1.000
_cell.length_c   1.000
_cell.angle_alpha   90.00
_cell.angle_beta   90.00
_cell.angle_gamma   90.00
#
_symmetry.space_group_name_H-M   'P 1'
#
loop_
_entity.id
_entity.type
_entity.pdbx_description
1 polymer ?
#
loop_
_entity_poly.entity_id
_entity_poly.type
_entity_poly.pdbx_seq_one_letter_code
_entity_poly.pdbx_strand_id
1 'polypeptide(L)'
;MKLKYNEATASLEIKDGLKSHFLIVRLLLIVTFVNAILNLSNAQVAFGFMKLIWLVLGMVTAIGLYLYYFKKTATENIPLNQIIGIEERVSFGRKKYFLTLKNGKTRDLLEVHSASDCKQINTILTKHQK
;
A
#
# COMPACT_ATOMS: atom_id res chain seq x y z
N MET A 1 -16.47 8.86 -10.24
CA MET A 1 -15.85 7.73 -9.51
C MET A 1 -15.01 6.92 -10.49
N LYS A 2 -13.71 6.71 -10.21
CA LYS A 2 -12.86 5.80 -11.05
C LYS A 2 -12.87 4.35 -10.58
N LEU A 3 -13.76 4.02 -9.64
CA LEU A 3 -14.11 2.67 -9.23
C LEU A 3 -15.21 2.16 -10.18
N LYS A 4 -14.92 1.13 -10.97
CA LYS A 4 -15.88 0.52 -11.89
C LYS A 4 -15.93 -0.98 -11.66
N TYR A 5 -17.13 -1.53 -11.60
CA TYR A 5 -17.31 -2.97 -11.68
C TYR A 5 -17.20 -3.40 -13.14
N ASN A 6 -16.33 -4.37 -13.41
CA ASN A 6 -16.22 -5.02 -14.69
C ASN A 6 -16.99 -6.34 -14.64
N GLU A 7 -18.11 -6.41 -15.37
CA GLU A 7 -18.97 -7.59 -15.41
C GLU A 7 -18.31 -8.78 -16.11
N ALA A 8 -17.48 -8.53 -17.13
CA ALA A 8 -16.83 -9.58 -17.92
C ALA A 8 -15.79 -10.37 -17.11
N THR A 9 -15.11 -9.71 -16.17
CA THR A 9 -14.04 -10.30 -15.36
C THR A 9 -14.40 -10.44 -13.88
N ALA A 10 -15.62 -10.08 -13.49
CA ALA A 10 -16.09 -10.04 -12.10
C ALA A 10 -15.05 -9.36 -11.16
N SER A 11 -14.55 -8.20 -11.57
CA SER A 11 -13.48 -7.49 -10.87
C SER A 11 -13.81 -6.02 -10.65
N LEU A 12 -13.30 -5.47 -9.56
CA LEU A 12 -13.30 -4.04 -9.29
C LEU A 12 -12.07 -3.41 -9.94
N GLU A 13 -12.30 -2.48 -10.86
CA GLU A 13 -11.28 -1.68 -11.53
C GLU A 13 -11.10 -0.33 -10.81
N ILE A 14 -9.86 0.00 -10.46
CA ILE A 14 -9.47 1.18 -9.68
C ILE A 14 -8.32 1.91 -10.39
N LYS A 15 -8.64 2.97 -11.13
CA LYS A 15 -7.66 3.77 -11.90
C LYS A 15 -7.27 5.06 -11.18
N ASP A 16 -6.54 4.95 -10.08
CA ASP A 16 -6.17 6.10 -9.21
C ASP A 16 -4.68 6.49 -9.28
N GLY A 17 -3.88 5.82 -10.10
CA GLY A 17 -2.43 6.07 -10.22
C GLY A 17 -1.61 5.52 -9.05
N LEU A 18 -2.21 4.77 -8.11
CA LEU A 18 -1.49 4.23 -6.95
C LEU A 18 -0.35 3.29 -7.39
N LYS A 19 -0.49 2.60 -8.52
CA LYS A 19 0.54 1.70 -9.07
C LYS A 19 1.85 2.44 -9.34
N SER A 20 1.78 3.56 -10.04
CA SER A 20 2.95 4.40 -10.33
C SER A 20 3.54 5.00 -9.07
N HIS A 21 2.69 5.44 -8.14
CA HIS A 21 3.14 5.95 -6.84
C HIS A 21 3.90 4.88 -6.03
N PHE A 22 3.37 3.65 -5.97
CA PHE A 22 4.03 2.54 -5.30
C PHE A 22 5.37 2.17 -5.95
N LEU A 23 5.46 2.25 -7.28
CA LEU A 23 6.71 2.02 -7.98
C LEU A 23 7.77 3.04 -7.54
N ILE A 24 7.42 4.34 -7.53
CA ILE A 24 8.33 5.41 -7.09
C ILE A 24 8.75 5.20 -5.63
N VAL A 25 7.80 4.94 -4.73
CA VAL A 25 8.11 4.74 -3.31
C VAL A 25 9.00 3.52 -3.09
N ARG A 26 8.75 2.40 -3.79
CA ARG A 26 9.60 1.21 -3.71
C ARG A 26 11.02 1.48 -4.20
N LEU A 27 11.19 2.20 -5.32
CA LEU A 27 12.50 2.59 -5.82
C LEU A 27 13.25 3.46 -4.80
N LEU A 28 12.59 4.48 -4.25
CA LEU A 28 13.18 5.34 -3.23
C LEU A 28 13.60 4.55 -1.99
N LEU A 29 12.76 3.63 -1.52
CA LEU A 29 13.09 2.78 -0.38
C LEU A 29 14.28 1.86 -0.67
N ILE A 30 14.36 1.26 -1.86
CA ILE A 30 15.51 0.42 -2.27
C ILE A 30 16.78 1.24 -2.30
N VAL A 31 16.77 2.40 -2.97
CA VAL A 31 17.94 3.29 -3.07
C VAL A 31 18.39 3.73 -1.68
N THR A 32 17.45 4.11 -0.81
CA THR A 32 17.77 4.54 0.56
C THR A 32 18.33 3.39 1.40
N PHE A 33 17.76 2.19 1.27
CA PHE A 33 18.22 1.01 2.00
C PHE A 33 19.64 0.59 1.57
N VAL A 34 19.90 0.56 0.26
CA VAL A 34 21.26 0.30 -0.28
C VAL A 34 22.24 1.36 0.21
N ASN A 35 21.85 2.64 0.18
CA ASN A 35 22.70 3.71 0.69
C ASN A 35 23.02 3.56 2.19
N ALA A 36 22.04 3.15 3.00
CA ALA A 36 22.25 2.85 4.42
C ALA A 36 23.24 1.69 4.61
N ILE A 37 23.12 0.61 3.84
CA ILE A 37 24.05 -0.52 3.88
C ILE A 37 25.47 -0.08 3.52
N LEU A 38 25.65 0.70 2.45
CA LEU A 38 26.96 1.20 2.02
C LEU A 38 27.63 2.08 3.07
N ASN A 39 26.87 2.94 3.74
CA ASN A 39 27.40 3.80 4.80
C ASN A 39 27.75 3.01 6.07
N LEU A 40 27.00 1.95 6.39
CA LEU A 40 27.28 1.07 7.52
C LEU A 40 28.50 0.18 7.27
N SER A 41 28.65 -0.33 6.03
CA SER A 41 29.75 -1.22 5.64
C SER A 41 31.08 -0.49 5.43
N ASN A 42 31.08 0.84 5.32
CA ASN A 42 32.31 1.61 5.18
C ASN A 42 33.21 1.46 6.42
N ALA A 43 34.26 0.65 6.30
CA ALA A 43 35.19 0.34 7.38
C ALA A 43 36.11 1.52 7.77
N GLN A 44 36.27 2.52 6.91
CA GLN A 44 37.10 3.70 7.18
C GLN A 44 36.46 4.63 8.23
N VAL A 45 35.15 4.51 8.44
CA VAL A 45 34.40 5.31 9.40
C VAL A 45 34.23 4.51 10.69
N ALA A 46 34.74 5.03 11.80
CA ALA A 46 34.55 4.42 13.11
C ALA A 46 33.04 4.31 13.44
N PHE A 47 32.69 3.30 14.25
CA PHE A 47 31.32 3.15 14.70
C PHE A 47 30.97 4.22 15.73
N GLY A 48 30.40 5.32 15.25
CA GLY A 48 29.94 6.45 16.06
C GLY A 48 28.55 6.92 15.65
N PHE A 49 28.19 8.13 16.06
CA PHE A 49 26.85 8.67 15.89
C PHE A 49 26.32 8.62 14.44
N MET A 50 27.17 8.84 13.42
CA MET A 50 26.71 8.72 12.02
C MET A 50 26.32 7.31 11.63
N LYS A 51 27.06 6.28 12.06
CA LYS A 51 26.66 4.89 11.78
C LYS A 51 25.37 4.53 12.50
N LEU A 52 25.13 5.07 13.69
CA LEU A 52 23.85 4.90 14.38
C LEU A 52 22.67 5.50 13.58
N ILE A 53 22.84 6.70 13.01
CA ILE A 53 21.83 7.32 12.14
C ILE A 53 21.53 6.41 10.93
N TRP A 54 22.56 5.92 10.25
CA TRP A 54 22.39 5.03 9.11
C TRP A 54 21.75 3.70 9.48
N LEU A 55 22.03 3.17 10.68
CA LEU A 55 21.39 1.96 11.20
C LEU A 55 19.89 2.16 11.39
N VAL A 56 19.49 3.26 12.04
CA VAL A 56 18.07 3.59 12.23
C VAL A 56 17.38 3.80 10.88
N LEU A 57 18.02 4.54 9.96
CA LEU A 57 17.47 4.75 8.62
C LEU A 57 17.32 3.43 7.84
N GLY A 58 18.30 2.54 7.95
CA GLY A 58 18.26 1.19 7.39
C GLY A 58 17.10 0.37 7.94
N MET A 59 16.85 0.41 9.26
CA MET A 59 15.71 -0.29 9.87
C MET A 59 14.37 0.27 9.39
N VAL A 60 14.19 1.59 9.39
CA VAL A 60 12.93 2.22 8.93
C VAL A 60 12.65 1.90 7.47
N THR A 61 13.66 1.95 6.61
CA THR A 61 13.52 1.63 5.19
C THR A 61 13.27 0.14 4.94
N ALA A 62 13.88 -0.77 5.72
CA ALA A 62 13.59 -2.19 5.67
C ALA A 62 12.13 -2.50 6.05
N ILE A 63 11.61 -1.87 7.11
CA ILE A 63 10.20 -1.98 7.51
C ILE A 63 9.30 -1.45 6.39
N GLY A 64 9.63 -0.28 5.82
CA GLY A 64 8.92 0.29 4.68
C GLY A 64 8.86 -0.66 3.48
N LEU A 65 10.00 -1.27 3.10
CA LEU A 65 10.07 -2.25 2.03
C LEU A 65 9.16 -3.45 2.31
N TYR A 66 9.22 -4.00 3.52
CA TYR A 66 8.36 -5.11 3.91
C TYR A 66 6.87 -4.77 3.73
N LEU A 67 6.45 -3.60 4.23
CA LEU A 67 5.06 -3.16 4.11
C LEU A 67 4.63 -2.96 2.65
N TYR A 68 5.43 -2.26 1.84
CA TYR A 68 5.09 -1.93 0.45
C TYR A 68 5.15 -3.13 -0.51
N TYR A 69 5.91 -4.18 -0.19
CA TYR A 69 5.96 -5.40 -1.00
C TYR A 69 4.94 -6.46 -0.54
N PHE A 70 4.85 -6.68 0.77
CA PHE A 70 4.12 -7.84 1.31
C PHE A 70 2.75 -7.49 1.90
N LYS A 71 2.57 -6.30 2.48
CA LYS A 71 1.30 -5.92 3.14
C LYS A 71 0.39 -5.06 2.28
N LYS A 72 0.93 -4.31 1.32
CA LYS A 72 0.13 -3.45 0.44
C LYS A 72 0.09 -3.94 -0.99
N THR A 73 -1.00 -3.61 -1.68
CA THR A 73 -1.12 -3.77 -3.12
C THR A 73 -1.63 -2.48 -3.77
N ALA A 74 -1.20 -2.26 -5.02
CA ALA A 74 -1.67 -1.19 -5.89
C ALA A 74 -2.24 -1.74 -7.20
N THR A 75 -2.66 -3.01 -7.20
CA THR A 75 -3.34 -3.61 -8.36
C THR A 75 -4.58 -2.81 -8.71
N GLU A 76 -4.75 -2.53 -10.00
CA GLU A 76 -5.88 -1.78 -10.53
C GLU A 76 -7.11 -2.67 -10.71
N ASN A 77 -6.94 -3.93 -11.09
CA ASN A 77 -8.03 -4.90 -11.24
C ASN A 77 -8.00 -5.93 -10.11
N ILE A 78 -9.01 -5.90 -9.24
CA ILE A 78 -9.11 -6.82 -8.10
C ILE A 78 -10.36 -7.68 -8.27
N PRO A 79 -10.22 -9.01 -8.47
CA PRO A 79 -11.37 -9.91 -8.51
C PRO A 79 -12.22 -9.80 -7.24
N LEU A 80 -13.55 -9.74 -7.37
CA LEU A 80 -14.43 -9.57 -6.20
C LEU A 80 -14.30 -10.74 -5.21
N ASN A 81 -14.05 -11.95 -5.71
CA ASN A 81 -13.84 -13.12 -4.86
C ASN A 81 -12.57 -13.06 -3.98
N GLN A 82 -11.64 -12.14 -4.26
CA GLN A 82 -10.43 -11.92 -3.47
C GLN A 82 -10.63 -10.83 -2.41
N ILE A 83 -11.70 -10.04 -2.50
CA ILE A 83 -12.01 -8.98 -1.54
C ILE A 83 -12.73 -9.60 -0.34
N ILE A 84 -12.28 -9.31 0.87
CA ILE A 84 -12.99 -9.68 2.11
C ILE A 84 -14.00 -8.60 2.47
N GLY A 85 -13.59 -7.33 2.33
CA GLY A 85 -14.44 -6.20 2.65
C GLY A 85 -13.67 -4.88 2.63
N ILE A 86 -14.33 -3.84 3.13
CA ILE A 86 -13.76 -2.50 3.27
C ILE A 86 -13.44 -2.27 4.75
N GLU A 87 -12.25 -1.76 5.01
CA GLU A 87 -11.83 -1.32 6.34
C GLU A 87 -11.66 0.20 6.36
N GLU A 88 -12.12 0.83 7.44
CA GLU A 88 -11.89 2.25 7.73
C GLU A 88 -10.78 2.37 8.77
N ARG A 89 -9.78 3.21 8.51
CA ARG A 89 -8.75 3.57 9.50
C ARG A 89 -8.60 5.07 9.59
N VAL A 90 -8.43 5.59 10.80
CA VAL A 90 -8.08 6.99 11.02
C VAL A 90 -6.57 7.12 11.02
N SER A 91 -6.02 7.99 10.18
CA SER A 91 -4.59 8.25 10.09
C SER A 91 -4.37 9.75 9.92
N PHE A 92 -3.58 10.36 10.81
CA PHE A 92 -3.38 11.81 10.86
C PHE A 92 -4.70 12.61 10.89
N GLY A 93 -5.67 12.18 11.71
CA GLY A 93 -6.98 12.83 11.84
C GLY A 93 -7.90 12.70 10.63
N ARG A 94 -7.49 11.99 9.57
CA ARG A 94 -8.29 11.77 8.36
C ARG A 94 -8.71 10.30 8.26
N LYS A 95 -9.98 10.07 7.94
CA LYS A 95 -10.48 8.74 7.60
C LYS A 95 -9.89 8.33 6.25
N LYS A 96 -9.32 7.12 6.22
CA LYS A 96 -8.84 6.47 5.01
C LYS A 96 -9.53 5.12 4.90
N TYR A 97 -9.88 4.74 3.68
CA TYR A 97 -10.57 3.48 3.41
C TYR A 97 -9.66 2.55 2.62
N PHE A 98 -9.80 1.25 2.88
CA PHE A 98 -8.96 0.21 2.30
C PHE A 98 -9.81 -1.00 1.94
N LEU A 99 -9.46 -1.69 0.86
CA LEU A 99 -9.94 -3.05 0.63
C LEU A 99 -9.01 -4.03 1.34
N THR A 100 -9.58 -4.92 2.12
CA THR A 100 -8.86 -6.05 2.71
C THR A 100 -9.02 -7.26 1.80
N LEU A 101 -7.91 -7.92 1.46
CA LEU A 101 -7.89 -9.03 0.51
C LEU A 101 -7.61 -10.36 1.22
N LYS A 102 -8.08 -11.47 0.62
CA LYS A 102 -7.89 -12.85 1.14
C LYS A 102 -6.42 -13.25 1.31
N ASN A 103 -5.51 -12.65 0.54
CA ASN A 103 -4.07 -12.87 0.66
C ASN A 103 -3.40 -12.07 1.79
N GLY A 104 -4.19 -11.38 2.63
CA GLY A 104 -3.69 -10.56 3.74
C GLY A 104 -3.13 -9.20 3.33
N LYS A 105 -3.22 -8.81 2.04
CA LYS A 105 -2.84 -7.48 1.57
C LYS A 105 -3.99 -6.48 1.69
N THR A 106 -3.65 -5.20 1.78
CA THR A 106 -4.60 -4.09 1.71
C THR A 106 -4.40 -3.25 0.46
N ARG A 107 -5.50 -2.78 -0.14
CA ARG A 107 -5.51 -1.79 -1.22
C ARG A 107 -6.09 -0.48 -0.71
N ASP A 108 -5.27 0.57 -0.65
CA ASP A 108 -5.72 1.91 -0.27
C ASP A 108 -6.75 2.43 -1.29
N LEU A 109 -7.86 3.01 -0.85
CA LEU A 109 -8.87 3.61 -1.73
C LEU A 109 -8.73 5.14 -1.69
N LEU A 110 -7.82 5.68 -2.51
CA LEU A 110 -7.44 7.09 -2.45
C LEU A 110 -8.57 8.06 -2.77
N GLU A 111 -9.52 7.67 -3.62
CA GLU A 111 -10.63 8.52 -4.05
C GLU A 111 -11.89 8.39 -3.18
N VAL A 112 -11.88 7.49 -2.18
CA VAL A 112 -13.01 7.28 -1.28
C VAL A 112 -12.80 8.17 -0.07
N HIS A 113 -13.63 9.20 0.07
CA HIS A 113 -13.53 10.17 1.17
C HIS A 113 -14.77 10.20 2.04
N SER A 114 -15.88 9.60 1.58
CA SER A 114 -17.17 9.65 2.27
C SER A 114 -17.71 8.27 2.65
N ALA A 115 -18.55 8.24 3.67
CA ALA A 115 -19.29 7.04 4.05
C ALA A 115 -20.27 6.59 2.96
N SER A 116 -20.76 7.52 2.12
CA SER A 116 -21.60 7.21 0.96
C SER A 116 -20.84 6.42 -0.12
N ASP A 117 -19.58 6.76 -0.37
CA ASP A 117 -18.74 6.02 -1.33
C ASP A 117 -18.51 4.58 -0.85
N CYS A 118 -18.28 4.39 0.45
CA CYS A 118 -18.18 3.06 1.06
C CYS A 118 -19.46 2.25 0.93
N LYS A 119 -20.63 2.87 1.12
CA LYS A 119 -21.93 2.18 0.92
C LYS A 119 -22.07 1.67 -0.51
N GLN A 120 -21.68 2.44 -1.51
CA GLN A 120 -21.76 2.00 -2.92
C GLN A 120 -20.87 0.78 -3.19
N ILE A 121 -19.62 0.79 -2.69
CA ILE A 121 -18.70 -0.34 -2.84
C ILE A 121 -19.23 -1.57 -2.11
N ASN A 122 -19.76 -1.42 -0.89
CA ASN A 122 -20.38 -2.53 -0.15
C ASN A 122 -21.59 -3.11 -0.89
N THR A 123 -22.41 -2.28 -1.53
CA THR A 123 -23.52 -2.75 -2.37
C THR A 123 -23.03 -3.58 -3.56
N ILE A 124 -21.96 -3.14 -4.24
CA ILE A 124 -21.34 -3.88 -5.35
C ILE A 124 -20.82 -5.24 -4.85
N LEU A 125 -20.10 -5.25 -3.73
CA LEU A 125 -19.60 -6.49 -3.13
C LEU A 125 -20.75 -7.43 -2.79
N THR A 126 -21.75 -6.97 -2.05
CA THR A 126 -22.88 -7.81 -1.62
C THR A 126 -23.69 -8.36 -2.80
N LYS A 127 -23.86 -7.58 -3.88
CA LYS A 127 -24.65 -7.97 -5.05
C LYS A 127 -23.95 -9.01 -5.92
N HIS A 128 -22.62 -8.99 -5.99
CA HIS A 128 -21.85 -9.74 -7.00
C HIS A 128 -20.88 -10.78 -6.42
N GLN A 129 -20.76 -10.90 -5.09
CA GLN A 129 -19.82 -11.79 -4.42
C GLN A 129 -20.44 -13.14 -3.99
N LYS A 130 -21.50 -13.59 -4.69
CA LYS A 130 -22.09 -14.93 -4.50
C LYS A 130 -21.23 -16.03 -5.10
#